data_AF-A0A8T2SVT1-F1
#
_entry.id   AF-A0A8T2SVT1-F1
#
_cell.length_a   1.000
_cell.length_b   1.000
_cell.length_c   1.000
_cell.angle_alpha   90.00
_cell.angle_beta   90.00
_cell.angle_gamma   90.00
#
_symmetry.space_group_name_H-M   'P 1'
#
loop_
_entity.id
_entity.type
_entity.pdbx_description
1 polymer ?
#
loop_
_entity_poly.entity_id
_entity_poly.type
_entity_poly.pdbx_seq_one_letter_code
_entity_poly.pdbx_strand_id
1 'polypeptide(L)'
;MYFATFASPHFLHALEYVTSTFVRRDDAVSSSCTDVGFDSRKSATHIRVADFGCSYGLNTLKHARMTFSSILKAAISGDIQRRIELQYIFSDLPQNDFNALFRSLNPVGPPLQNFRRNENCCKESMEHVKFFAAGVPGSFYTRLLPEQSVHFCICVFAMQWLSQVPAKVMQRGSKFWNGGHAWIDGPNRAHVFAAYSQQFHEDAKTFLRCRSEELVKGGVMFLVALSRKNKELGESSDSVGVDDWTEDLDSSWQDMVDEGLVSEEERDMFNVPLFTFHPSELQKAVECFKGTLEVLKIELMEDCEQMHSDECKQLINDEEAFGRRQVGKIASLFMPLVVSHIGEARAQELFRKFQVKASDRAKTLQHEKIEGMYVNVVVAILRKI
;
A
#
# COMPACT_ATOMS: atom_id res chain seq x y z
N MET A 1 4.94 -2.31 10.17
CA MET A 1 4.63 -3.45 11.08
C MET A 1 3.77 -4.49 10.36
N TYR A 2 2.59 -4.10 9.87
CA TYR A 2 1.61 -4.91 9.10
C TYR A 2 2.20 -5.89 8.08
N PHE A 3 2.96 -5.39 7.10
CA PHE A 3 3.47 -6.23 6.01
C PHE A 3 4.33 -7.41 6.50
N ALA A 4 5.10 -7.21 7.58
CA ALA A 4 6.07 -8.20 8.04
C ALA A 4 5.41 -9.50 8.49
N THR A 5 4.31 -9.40 9.24
CA THR A 5 3.71 -10.51 9.96
C THR A 5 2.87 -11.38 9.04
N PHE A 6 2.01 -10.78 8.21
CA PHE A 6 1.03 -11.52 7.43
C PHE A 6 1.28 -11.50 5.92
N ALA A 7 1.83 -10.42 5.35
CA ALA A 7 2.00 -10.32 3.90
C ALA A 7 3.31 -10.94 3.37
N SER A 8 4.36 -11.06 4.21
CA SER A 8 5.68 -11.57 3.79
C SER A 8 5.64 -12.95 3.12
N PRO A 9 4.90 -13.96 3.63
CA PRO A 9 4.83 -15.27 2.97
C PRO A 9 4.23 -15.18 1.56
N HIS A 10 3.17 -14.38 1.39
CA HIS A 10 2.53 -14.17 0.09
C HIS A 10 3.43 -13.41 -0.88
N PHE A 11 4.21 -12.44 -0.37
CA PHE A 11 5.19 -11.72 -1.17
C PHE A 11 6.29 -12.64 -1.69
N LEU A 12 6.81 -13.54 -0.84
CA LEU A 12 7.79 -14.55 -1.25
C LEU A 12 7.20 -15.51 -2.28
N HIS A 13 5.96 -15.95 -2.09
CA HIS A 13 5.26 -16.78 -3.07
C HIS A 13 5.06 -16.07 -4.41
N ALA A 14 4.73 -14.78 -4.41
CA ALA A 14 4.66 -13.99 -5.64
C ALA A 14 6.02 -13.90 -6.36
N LEU A 15 7.11 -13.77 -5.60
CA LEU A 15 8.48 -13.78 -6.14
C LEU A 15 8.91 -15.15 -6.69
N GLU A 16 8.33 -16.26 -6.23
CA GLU A 16 8.60 -17.58 -6.81
C GLU A 16 8.15 -17.66 -8.27
N TYR A 17 7.01 -17.06 -8.63
CA TYR A 17 6.59 -16.95 -10.03
C TYR A 17 7.58 -16.14 -10.88
N VAL A 18 8.08 -15.02 -10.33
CA VAL A 18 9.07 -14.16 -11.02
C VAL A 18 10.40 -14.89 -11.19
N THR A 19 10.90 -15.51 -10.14
CA THR A 19 12.19 -16.18 -10.16
C THR A 19 12.18 -17.47 -10.98
N SER A 20 11.11 -18.26 -10.94
CA SER A 20 10.96 -19.43 -11.81
C SER A 20 10.88 -19.04 -13.29
N THR A 21 10.18 -17.95 -13.62
CA THR A 21 9.95 -17.53 -15.01
C THR A 21 11.16 -16.82 -15.62
N PHE A 22 11.80 -15.91 -14.86
CA PHE A 22 12.80 -14.97 -15.41
C PHE A 22 14.22 -15.22 -14.91
N VAL A 23 14.39 -15.88 -13.76
CA VAL A 23 15.72 -16.19 -13.20
C VAL A 23 16.13 -17.60 -13.60
N ARG A 24 15.41 -18.64 -13.15
CA ARG A 24 15.74 -20.07 -13.31
C ARG A 24 15.36 -20.65 -14.67
N ARG A 25 15.16 -19.83 -15.69
CA ARG A 25 14.68 -20.31 -16.99
C ARG A 25 15.74 -21.23 -17.61
N ASP A 26 15.37 -22.48 -17.88
CA ASP A 26 16.19 -23.40 -18.67
C ASP A 26 16.32 -22.83 -20.09
N ASP A 27 17.54 -22.57 -20.55
CA ASP A 27 17.84 -22.03 -21.89
C ASP A 27 17.51 -23.01 -23.04
N ALA A 28 16.77 -24.09 -22.78
CA ALA A 28 16.35 -25.08 -23.78
C ALA A 28 15.43 -24.53 -24.90
N VAL A 29 15.05 -23.25 -24.85
CA VAL A 29 14.16 -22.60 -25.84
C VAL A 29 14.87 -21.56 -26.72
N SER A 30 16.18 -21.36 -26.63
CA SER A 30 16.92 -20.55 -27.62
C SER A 30 17.66 -21.42 -28.65
N SER A 31 16.92 -22.10 -29.52
CA SER A 31 17.48 -22.61 -30.78
C SER A 31 16.49 -22.46 -31.93
N SER A 32 16.29 -21.22 -32.39
CA SER A 32 15.96 -20.92 -33.79
C SER A 32 15.96 -19.41 -34.06
N CYS A 33 17.15 -18.80 -34.05
CA CYS A 33 17.42 -17.65 -34.91
C CYS A 33 18.93 -17.43 -35.00
N THR A 34 19.51 -17.91 -36.09
CA THR A 34 20.85 -17.54 -36.56
C THR A 34 20.78 -16.13 -37.16
N ASP A 35 21.53 -15.18 -36.61
CA ASP A 35 22.64 -14.50 -37.31
C ASP A 35 23.19 -13.33 -36.49
N VAL A 36 24.50 -13.08 -36.68
CA VAL A 36 25.37 -12.08 -36.03
C VAL A 36 25.84 -12.46 -34.62
N GLY A 37 27.15 -12.72 -34.51
CA GLY A 37 27.84 -13.25 -33.32
C GLY A 37 27.80 -12.36 -32.07
N PHE A 38 26.66 -12.34 -31.38
CA PHE A 38 26.57 -11.97 -29.99
C PHE A 38 26.57 -13.26 -29.16
N ASP A 39 27.59 -13.46 -28.34
CA ASP A 39 27.64 -14.58 -27.39
C ASP A 39 26.51 -14.38 -26.36
N SER A 40 25.36 -15.01 -26.59
CA SER A 40 24.17 -14.91 -25.74
C SER A 40 24.45 -15.31 -24.29
N ARG A 41 25.54 -16.05 -24.03
CA ARG A 41 26.02 -16.41 -22.69
C ARG A 41 26.66 -15.25 -21.91
N LYS A 42 26.95 -14.12 -22.56
CA LYS A 42 27.55 -12.92 -21.92
C LYS A 42 26.56 -11.78 -21.67
N SER A 43 25.33 -11.85 -22.16
CA SER A 43 24.33 -10.80 -21.94
C SER A 43 23.73 -10.90 -20.53
N ALA A 44 23.65 -9.77 -19.83
CA ALA A 44 23.01 -9.75 -18.52
C ALA A 44 21.48 -9.90 -18.64
N THR A 45 20.89 -10.69 -17.74
CA THR A 45 19.43 -10.75 -17.56
C THR A 45 18.99 -9.53 -16.76
N HIS A 46 18.15 -8.70 -17.36
CA HIS A 46 17.64 -7.51 -16.71
C HIS A 46 16.30 -7.83 -16.06
N ILE A 47 16.19 -7.62 -14.75
CA ILE A 47 14.95 -7.78 -14.01
C ILE A 47 14.58 -6.40 -13.47
N ARG A 48 13.37 -5.95 -13.79
CA ARG A 48 12.84 -4.67 -13.29
C ARG A 48 11.69 -4.93 -12.33
N VAL A 49 11.75 -4.27 -11.19
CA VAL A 49 10.74 -4.33 -10.14
C VAL A 49 10.26 -2.92 -9.88
N ALA A 50 8.96 -2.71 -9.76
CA ALA A 50 8.38 -1.41 -9.44
C ALA A 50 7.53 -1.51 -8.17
N ASP A 51 7.83 -0.68 -7.18
CA ASP A 51 7.08 -0.53 -5.93
C ASP A 51 6.26 0.77 -5.98
N PHE A 52 4.96 0.64 -6.23
CA PHE A 52 4.02 1.75 -6.38
C PHE A 52 3.39 2.09 -5.02
N GLY A 53 3.50 3.36 -4.62
CA GLY A 53 3.19 3.81 -3.27
C GLY A 53 4.29 3.44 -2.28
N CYS A 54 5.56 3.61 -2.67
CA CYS A 54 6.70 3.17 -1.87
C CYS A 54 6.91 3.99 -0.58
N SER A 55 6.35 5.21 -0.51
CA SER A 55 6.68 6.21 0.51
C SER A 55 8.20 6.44 0.57
N TYR A 56 8.76 6.68 1.75
CA TYR A 56 10.20 6.93 1.95
C TYR A 56 10.81 6.10 3.10
N GLY A 57 10.01 5.30 3.81
CA GLY A 57 10.39 4.63 5.05
C GLY A 57 11.07 3.27 4.89
N LEU A 58 11.34 2.61 6.03
CA LEU A 58 12.00 1.30 6.07
C LEU A 58 11.18 0.15 5.43
N ASN A 59 9.86 0.31 5.26
CA ASN A 59 9.01 -0.72 4.67
C ASN A 59 9.38 -1.00 3.21
N THR A 60 9.50 0.02 2.35
CA THR A 60 9.90 -0.18 0.95
C THR A 60 11.34 -0.73 0.83
N LEU A 61 12.25 -0.31 1.72
CA LEU A 61 13.60 -0.89 1.77
C LEU A 61 13.58 -2.36 2.16
N LYS A 62 12.62 -2.79 3.00
CA LYS A 62 12.41 -4.20 3.33
C LYS A 62 11.89 -4.98 2.12
N HIS A 63 10.94 -4.43 1.35
CA HIS A 63 10.48 -5.04 0.10
C HIS A 63 11.64 -5.24 -0.87
N ALA A 64 12.46 -4.19 -1.08
CA ALA A 64 13.66 -4.27 -1.92
C ALA A 64 14.66 -5.34 -1.44
N ARG A 65 14.87 -5.46 -0.12
CA ARG A 65 15.69 -6.54 0.48
C ARG A 65 15.16 -7.92 0.14
N MET A 66 13.88 -8.16 0.43
CA MET A 66 13.26 -9.45 0.18
C MET A 66 13.32 -9.82 -1.29
N THR A 67 13.07 -8.87 -2.20
CA THR A 67 13.18 -9.08 -3.64
C THR A 67 14.61 -9.44 -4.08
N PHE A 68 15.61 -8.67 -3.63
CA PHE A 68 17.01 -8.95 -3.95
C PHE A 68 17.44 -10.32 -3.42
N SER A 69 17.16 -10.64 -2.14
CA SER A 69 17.51 -11.93 -1.54
C SER A 69 16.86 -13.09 -2.28
N SER A 70 15.59 -12.98 -2.69
CA SER A 70 14.91 -14.03 -3.46
C SER A 70 15.54 -14.25 -4.85
N ILE A 71 15.88 -13.17 -5.56
CA ILE A 71 16.55 -13.25 -6.86
C ILE A 71 17.95 -13.84 -6.73
N LEU A 72 18.71 -13.41 -5.73
CA LEU A 72 20.04 -13.94 -5.44
C LEU A 72 19.99 -15.44 -5.13
N LYS A 73 19.10 -15.86 -4.23
CA LYS A 73 18.90 -17.28 -3.90
C LYS A 73 18.51 -18.09 -5.13
N ALA A 74 17.61 -17.56 -5.96
CA ALA A 74 17.21 -18.22 -7.19
C ALA A 74 18.39 -18.39 -8.17
N ALA A 75 19.23 -17.36 -8.31
CA ALA A 75 20.41 -17.40 -9.17
C ALA A 75 21.46 -18.42 -8.70
N ILE A 76 21.74 -18.44 -7.39
CA ILE A 76 22.67 -19.42 -6.79
C ILE A 76 22.14 -20.85 -6.97
N SER A 77 20.85 -21.06 -6.66
CA SER A 77 20.25 -22.40 -6.74
C SER A 77 20.15 -22.96 -8.15
N GLY A 78 20.13 -22.11 -9.17
CA GLY A 78 20.01 -22.51 -10.57
C GLY A 78 21.36 -22.67 -11.29
N ASP A 79 22.49 -22.62 -10.57
CA ASP A 79 23.85 -22.60 -11.14
C ASP A 79 24.01 -21.60 -12.29
N ILE A 80 23.41 -20.42 -12.12
CA ILE A 80 23.28 -19.44 -13.18
C ILE A 80 24.62 -18.74 -13.43
N GLN A 81 25.25 -19.05 -14.56
CA GLN A 81 26.51 -18.40 -14.96
C GLN A 81 26.33 -16.97 -15.54
N ARG A 82 25.11 -16.60 -15.93
CA ARG A 82 24.80 -15.26 -16.47
C ARG A 82 24.65 -14.21 -15.37
N ARG A 83 25.11 -12.99 -15.66
CA ARG A 83 24.92 -11.82 -14.79
C ARG A 83 23.44 -11.39 -14.77
N ILE A 84 22.93 -11.02 -13.61
CA ILE A 84 21.60 -10.44 -13.42
C ILE A 84 21.76 -8.97 -12.99
N GLU A 85 21.03 -8.08 -13.66
CA GLU A 85 20.92 -6.69 -13.28
C GLU A 85 19.49 -6.42 -12.81
N LEU A 86 19.33 -6.30 -11.49
CA LEU A 86 18.09 -5.97 -10.84
C LEU A 86 17.96 -4.45 -10.72
N GLN A 87 16.99 -3.88 -11.42
CA GLN A 87 16.57 -2.49 -11.24
C GLN A 87 15.32 -2.45 -10.37
N TYR A 88 15.41 -1.79 -9.21
CA TYR A 88 14.29 -1.54 -8.31
C TYR A 88 13.83 -0.09 -8.43
N ILE A 89 12.59 0.09 -8.84
CA ILE A 89 11.96 1.37 -9.11
C ILE A 89 11.04 1.70 -7.94
N PHE A 90 11.36 2.77 -7.21
CA PHE A 90 10.54 3.34 -6.16
C PHE A 90 9.60 4.37 -6.78
N SER A 91 8.30 4.13 -6.74
CA SER A 91 7.30 5.02 -7.33
C SER A 91 6.31 5.52 -6.30
N ASP A 92 6.10 6.83 -6.30
CA ASP A 92 5.16 7.51 -5.41
C ASP A 92 4.78 8.87 -6.03
N LEU A 93 3.87 9.60 -5.38
CA LEU A 93 3.49 10.95 -5.78
C LEU A 93 4.71 11.90 -5.76
N PRO A 94 4.72 12.96 -6.59
CA PRO A 94 5.83 13.91 -6.64
C PRO A 94 6.18 14.58 -5.29
N GLN A 95 5.22 14.66 -4.37
CA GLN A 95 5.38 15.24 -3.04
C GLN A 95 6.04 14.30 -2.03
N ASN A 96 6.24 13.02 -2.36
CA ASN A 96 6.94 12.08 -1.50
C ASN A 96 8.39 12.52 -1.25
N ASP A 97 8.94 12.23 -0.06
CA ASP A 97 10.32 12.57 0.29
C ASP A 97 11.33 11.57 -0.31
N PHE A 98 11.47 11.62 -1.63
CA PHE A 98 12.49 10.84 -2.35
C PHE A 98 13.91 11.16 -1.88
N ASN A 99 14.17 12.36 -1.36
CA ASN A 99 15.48 12.72 -0.83
C ASN A 99 15.82 11.90 0.43
N ALA A 100 14.88 11.74 1.35
CA ALA A 100 15.05 10.88 2.52
C ALA A 100 15.21 9.41 2.11
N LEU A 101 14.41 8.95 1.15
CA LEU A 101 14.53 7.60 0.60
C LEU A 101 15.93 7.36 0.01
N PHE A 102 16.44 8.25 -0.84
CA PHE A 102 17.75 8.12 -1.48
C PHE A 102 18.90 8.22 -0.49
N ARG A 103 18.80 9.07 0.56
CA ARG A 103 19.78 9.07 1.66
C ARG A 103 19.80 7.72 2.39
N SER A 104 18.65 7.09 2.58
CA SER A 104 18.55 5.77 3.20
C SER A 104 19.08 4.63 2.32
N LEU A 105 19.17 4.87 1.00
CA LEU A 105 19.82 4.00 0.01
C LEU A 105 21.34 4.26 -0.14
N ASN A 106 21.93 5.21 0.57
CA ASN A 106 23.35 5.52 0.41
C ASN A 106 24.24 4.44 1.08
N PRO A 107 25.20 3.81 0.36
CA PRO A 107 26.11 2.77 0.87
C PRO A 107 27.07 3.21 2.00
N VAL A 108 27.10 4.49 2.39
CA VAL A 108 27.88 5.00 3.55
C VAL A 108 27.13 4.77 4.89
N GLY A 109 25.84 4.42 4.85
CA GLY A 109 25.04 4.04 6.01
C GLY A 109 24.80 2.52 6.11
N PRO A 110 24.47 2.00 7.31
CA PRO A 110 24.45 0.57 7.62
C PRO A 110 23.36 -0.34 6.99
N PRO A 111 22.41 0.05 6.11
CA PRO A 111 21.50 -0.96 5.58
C PRO A 111 21.99 -1.66 4.31
N LEU A 112 22.77 -1.02 3.42
CA LEU A 112 23.16 -1.62 2.12
C LEU A 112 24.50 -2.35 2.12
N GLN A 113 25.42 -2.05 3.04
CA GLN A 113 26.57 -2.93 3.28
C GLN A 113 26.16 -4.24 3.99
N ASN A 114 25.06 -4.22 4.76
CA ASN A 114 24.53 -5.42 5.41
C ASN A 114 23.76 -6.35 4.45
N PHE A 115 23.26 -5.85 3.30
CA PHE A 115 22.79 -6.71 2.19
C PHE A 115 23.89 -7.66 1.70
N ARG A 116 25.16 -7.26 1.81
CA ARG A 116 26.34 -7.96 1.26
C ARG A 116 27.04 -8.89 2.25
N ARG A 117 26.69 -8.84 3.54
CA ARG A 117 27.47 -9.50 4.62
C ARG A 117 26.69 -10.50 5.46
N ASN A 118 25.36 -10.46 5.45
CA ASN A 118 24.54 -11.16 6.47
C ASN A 118 23.83 -12.44 6.00
N GLU A 119 24.12 -12.90 4.79
CA GLU A 119 23.73 -14.24 4.34
C GLU A 119 25.02 -14.99 4.00
N ASN A 120 25.09 -16.30 4.21
CA ASN A 120 26.21 -17.20 3.90
C ASN A 120 26.57 -17.27 2.40
N CYS A 121 26.32 -16.20 1.64
CA CYS A 121 26.59 -16.06 0.23
C CYS A 121 28.08 -15.77 0.01
N CYS A 122 28.74 -16.59 -0.81
CA CYS A 122 30.11 -16.33 -1.21
C CYS A 122 30.20 -15.02 -2.02
N LYS A 123 31.35 -14.35 -1.96
CA LYS A 123 31.60 -13.10 -2.71
C LYS A 123 31.34 -13.26 -4.21
N GLU A 124 31.62 -14.43 -4.76
CA GLU A 124 31.37 -14.80 -6.16
C GLU A 124 29.88 -14.74 -6.52
N SER A 125 28.98 -15.22 -5.65
CA SER A 125 27.52 -15.13 -5.86
C SER A 125 27.01 -13.69 -5.95
N MET A 126 27.62 -12.76 -5.22
CA MET A 126 27.30 -11.33 -5.26
C MET A 126 27.92 -10.60 -6.46
N GLU A 127 28.85 -11.22 -7.18
CA GLU A 127 29.33 -10.68 -8.45
C GLU A 127 28.28 -10.84 -9.56
N HIS A 128 27.50 -11.92 -9.50
CA HIS A 128 26.51 -12.25 -10.52
C HIS A 128 25.21 -11.43 -10.43
N VAL A 129 24.81 -10.92 -9.27
CA VAL A 129 23.59 -10.08 -9.15
C VAL A 129 23.95 -8.65 -8.76
N LYS A 130 23.64 -7.68 -9.64
CA LYS A 130 23.79 -6.24 -9.38
C LYS A 130 22.45 -5.60 -9.08
N PHE A 131 22.43 -4.67 -8.13
CA PHE A 131 21.24 -3.92 -7.72
C PHE A 131 21.38 -2.46 -8.11
N PHE A 132 20.36 -1.91 -8.77
CA PHE A 132 20.24 -0.52 -9.18
C PHE A 132 18.92 0.03 -8.67
N ALA A 133 18.90 1.27 -8.21
CA ALA A 133 17.70 1.94 -7.73
C ALA A 133 17.35 3.16 -8.61
N ALA A 134 16.06 3.42 -8.78
CA ALA A 134 15.55 4.64 -9.40
C ALA A 134 14.28 5.11 -8.68
N GLY A 135 14.04 6.42 -8.65
CA GLY A 135 12.75 6.99 -8.22
C GLY A 135 11.93 7.44 -9.43
N VAL A 136 10.62 7.19 -9.42
CA VAL A 136 9.68 7.61 -10.47
C VAL A 136 8.51 8.35 -9.83
N PRO A 137 8.49 9.70 -9.89
CA PRO A 137 7.40 10.50 -9.34
C PRO A 137 6.18 10.47 -10.26
N GLY A 138 4.99 10.27 -9.69
CA GLY A 138 3.73 10.36 -10.42
C GLY A 138 2.62 9.51 -9.79
N SER A 139 1.37 9.78 -10.19
CA SER A 139 0.24 8.96 -9.76
C SER A 139 0.28 7.60 -10.44
N PHE A 140 0.20 6.52 -9.66
CA PHE A 140 0.04 5.17 -10.20
C PHE A 140 -1.33 4.97 -10.88
N TYR A 141 -2.24 5.93 -10.83
CA TYR A 141 -3.43 5.94 -11.71
C TYR A 141 -3.13 6.45 -13.13
N THR A 142 -1.84 6.58 -13.48
CA THR A 142 -1.36 6.88 -14.82
C THR A 142 -0.27 5.89 -15.25
N ARG A 143 0.09 5.92 -16.54
CA ARG A 143 1.27 5.19 -17.04
C ARG A 143 2.52 5.90 -16.56
N LEU A 144 3.39 5.17 -15.87
CA LEU A 144 4.64 5.67 -15.29
C LEU A 144 5.87 5.03 -15.93
N LEU A 145 5.69 3.87 -16.56
CA LEU A 145 6.79 3.07 -17.10
C LEU A 145 6.54 2.70 -18.59
N PRO A 146 7.61 2.45 -19.37
CA PRO A 146 7.48 1.96 -20.72
C PRO A 146 6.72 0.64 -20.78
N GLU A 147 6.10 0.36 -21.93
CA GLU A 147 5.36 -0.87 -22.15
C GLU A 147 6.30 -2.09 -22.01
N GLN A 148 5.80 -3.17 -21.41
CA GLN A 148 6.52 -4.44 -21.28
C GLN A 148 7.95 -4.26 -20.72
N SER A 149 8.09 -3.47 -19.66
CA SER A 149 9.37 -3.13 -19.07
C SER A 149 9.56 -3.68 -17.66
N VAL A 150 8.48 -4.05 -16.96
CA VAL A 150 8.46 -4.47 -15.55
C VAL A 150 8.18 -5.97 -15.42
N HIS A 151 8.91 -6.65 -14.56
CA HIS A 151 8.75 -8.09 -14.29
C HIS A 151 7.95 -8.35 -13.02
N PHE A 152 8.08 -7.47 -12.02
CA PHE A 152 7.36 -7.56 -10.77
C PHE A 152 6.86 -6.19 -10.32
N CYS A 153 5.56 -6.08 -10.09
CA CYS A 153 4.90 -4.89 -9.60
C CYS A 153 4.45 -5.13 -8.16
N ILE A 154 4.77 -4.21 -7.26
CA ILE A 154 4.43 -4.24 -5.85
C ILE A 154 3.52 -3.02 -5.59
N CYS A 155 2.43 -3.21 -4.87
CA CYS A 155 1.59 -2.12 -4.38
C CYS A 155 1.04 -2.53 -3.01
N VAL A 156 1.57 -1.95 -1.94
CA VAL A 156 1.33 -2.38 -0.57
C VAL A 156 0.81 -1.20 0.24
N PHE A 157 -0.41 -1.29 0.75
CA PHE A 157 -1.14 -0.24 1.48
C PHE A 157 -1.22 1.09 0.72
N ALA A 158 -1.33 1.04 -0.61
CA ALA A 158 -1.50 2.23 -1.44
C ALA A 158 -2.81 2.23 -2.24
N MET A 159 -3.28 1.06 -2.70
CA MET A 159 -4.45 0.95 -3.59
C MET A 159 -5.78 1.41 -2.96
N GLN A 160 -5.87 1.50 -1.63
CA GLN A 160 -7.05 2.03 -0.95
C GLN A 160 -7.18 3.57 -1.04
N TRP A 161 -6.13 4.28 -1.44
CA TRP A 161 -6.16 5.72 -1.65
C TRP A 161 -6.73 6.04 -3.02
N LEU A 162 -7.90 6.66 -3.07
CA LEU A 162 -8.57 7.04 -4.31
C LEU A 162 -7.79 8.14 -5.04
N SER A 163 -7.98 8.22 -6.36
CA SER A 163 -7.39 9.31 -7.16
C SER A 163 -7.95 10.68 -6.79
N GLN A 164 -9.19 10.70 -6.25
CA GLN A 164 -9.88 11.90 -5.82
C GLN A 164 -11.06 11.56 -4.89
N VAL A 165 -11.54 12.56 -4.14
CA VAL A 165 -12.84 12.49 -3.47
C VAL A 165 -13.95 12.40 -4.54
N PRO A 166 -14.94 11.50 -4.40
CA PRO A 166 -16.06 11.44 -5.33
C PRO A 166 -16.84 12.76 -5.34
N ALA A 167 -16.89 13.47 -6.47
CA ALA A 167 -17.47 14.82 -6.54
C ALA A 167 -18.93 14.92 -6.06
N LYS A 168 -19.71 13.84 -6.17
CA LYS A 168 -21.10 13.78 -5.72
C LYS A 168 -21.24 13.95 -4.21
N VAL A 169 -20.24 13.54 -3.42
CA VAL A 169 -20.33 13.59 -1.95
C VAL A 169 -20.19 15.00 -1.38
N MET A 170 -19.67 15.92 -2.20
CA MET A 170 -19.54 17.34 -1.89
C MET A 170 -20.75 18.17 -2.34
N GLN A 171 -21.80 17.54 -2.87
CA GLN A 171 -22.99 18.26 -3.38
C GLN A 171 -24.02 18.48 -2.26
N ARG A 172 -23.98 19.65 -1.62
CA ARG A 172 -24.89 20.04 -0.54
C ARG A 172 -26.36 19.87 -0.94
N GLY A 173 -27.15 19.27 -0.05
CA GLY A 173 -28.58 19.00 -0.25
C GLY A 173 -28.90 17.80 -1.16
N SER A 174 -27.89 17.16 -1.76
CA SER A 174 -28.09 15.90 -2.48
C SER A 174 -28.15 14.70 -1.53
N LYS A 175 -28.70 13.58 -2.00
CA LYS A 175 -28.69 12.31 -1.25
C LYS A 175 -27.28 11.72 -1.04
N PHE A 176 -26.27 12.25 -1.75
CA PHE A 176 -24.88 11.84 -1.63
C PHE A 176 -24.09 12.73 -0.67
N TRP A 177 -24.68 13.84 -0.22
CA TRP A 177 -24.03 14.83 0.64
C TRP A 177 -23.47 14.19 1.91
N ASN A 178 -22.17 14.38 2.15
CA ASN A 178 -21.44 13.85 3.31
C ASN A 178 -21.17 14.91 4.39
N GLY A 179 -22.03 15.94 4.48
CA GLY A 179 -21.84 17.00 5.46
C GLY A 179 -21.85 16.48 6.89
N GLY A 180 -21.01 17.07 7.74
CA GLY A 180 -20.77 16.62 9.11
C GLY A 180 -19.77 15.48 9.26
N HIS A 181 -19.30 14.87 8.17
CA HIS A 181 -18.48 13.66 8.22
C HIS A 181 -17.23 13.76 7.35
N ALA A 182 -16.08 13.40 7.90
CA ALA A 182 -14.81 13.37 7.18
C ALA A 182 -14.66 12.14 6.27
N TRP A 183 -15.44 11.08 6.52
CA TRP A 183 -15.38 9.83 5.75
C TRP A 183 -16.78 9.20 5.54
N ILE A 184 -16.87 7.89 5.33
CA ILE A 184 -18.09 7.20 4.87
C ILE A 184 -18.99 6.83 6.06
N ASP A 185 -19.57 7.86 6.68
CA ASP A 185 -20.39 7.74 7.89
C ASP A 185 -21.72 8.50 7.74
N GLY A 186 -22.49 8.55 8.83
CA GLY A 186 -23.71 9.35 8.90
C GLY A 186 -24.97 8.78 8.22
N PRO A 187 -26.06 9.55 8.17
CA PRO A 187 -27.36 9.08 7.69
C PRO A 187 -27.37 8.77 6.18
N ASN A 188 -26.49 9.40 5.40
CA ASN A 188 -26.37 9.19 3.96
C ASN A 188 -25.37 8.11 3.57
N ARG A 189 -24.80 7.38 4.56
CA ARG A 189 -23.72 6.39 4.39
C ARG A 189 -23.89 5.46 3.20
N ALA A 190 -25.10 4.96 2.94
CA ALA A 190 -25.35 4.07 1.80
C ALA A 190 -25.06 4.72 0.43
N HIS A 191 -25.46 5.98 0.25
CA HIS A 191 -25.22 6.73 -0.98
C HIS A 191 -23.76 7.18 -1.10
N VAL A 192 -23.17 7.65 0.01
CA VAL A 192 -21.76 8.04 0.09
C VAL A 192 -20.88 6.84 -0.27
N PHE A 193 -21.11 5.69 0.37
CA PHE A 193 -20.42 4.44 0.07
C PHE A 193 -20.53 4.05 -1.40
N ALA A 194 -21.72 4.13 -2.00
CA ALA A 194 -21.89 3.82 -3.42
C ALA A 194 -21.05 4.76 -4.32
N ALA A 195 -20.91 6.04 -3.96
CA ALA A 195 -20.07 6.98 -4.68
C ALA A 195 -18.57 6.66 -4.53
N TYR A 196 -18.11 6.31 -3.33
CA TYR A 196 -16.73 5.88 -3.08
C TYR A 196 -16.40 4.54 -3.76
N SER A 197 -17.30 3.55 -3.70
CA SER A 197 -17.17 2.27 -4.40
C SER A 197 -17.10 2.45 -5.93
N GLN A 198 -17.92 3.36 -6.49
CA GLN A 198 -17.84 3.72 -7.91
C GLN A 198 -16.46 4.32 -8.25
N GLN A 199 -15.97 5.25 -7.45
CA GLN A 199 -14.65 5.88 -7.66
C GLN A 199 -13.53 4.83 -7.59
N PHE A 200 -13.55 3.97 -6.57
CA PHE A 200 -12.60 2.86 -6.45
C PHE A 200 -12.62 1.94 -7.67
N HIS A 201 -13.80 1.59 -8.19
CA HIS A 201 -13.89 0.70 -9.35
C HIS A 201 -13.20 1.28 -10.59
N GLU A 202 -13.38 2.58 -10.85
CA GLU A 202 -12.72 3.25 -11.99
C GLU A 202 -11.21 3.44 -11.75
N ASP A 203 -10.81 3.74 -10.52
CA ASP A 203 -9.41 3.85 -10.11
C ASP A 203 -8.69 2.50 -10.23
N ALA A 204 -9.29 1.42 -9.74
CA ALA A 204 -8.76 0.06 -9.83
C ALA A 204 -8.62 -0.39 -11.29
N LYS A 205 -9.62 -0.13 -12.14
CA LYS A 205 -9.52 -0.41 -13.58
C LYS A 205 -8.39 0.37 -14.22
N THR A 206 -8.26 1.65 -13.88
CA THR A 206 -7.20 2.51 -14.42
C THR A 206 -5.82 2.03 -14.01
N PHE A 207 -5.65 1.69 -12.73
CA PHE A 207 -4.42 1.08 -12.21
C PHE A 207 -4.08 -0.22 -12.95
N LEU A 208 -5.03 -1.18 -13.01
CA LEU A 208 -4.82 -2.48 -13.63
C LEU A 208 -4.49 -2.37 -15.12
N ARG A 209 -5.15 -1.46 -15.85
CA ARG A 209 -4.82 -1.15 -17.25
C ARG A 209 -3.36 -0.70 -17.37
N CYS A 210 -2.98 0.34 -16.63
CA CYS A 210 -1.63 0.89 -16.71
C CYS A 210 -0.56 -0.15 -16.33
N ARG A 211 -0.76 -0.88 -15.23
CA ARG A 211 0.19 -1.93 -14.81
C ARG A 211 0.26 -3.08 -15.81
N SER A 212 -0.86 -3.50 -16.39
CA SER A 212 -0.87 -4.58 -17.36
C SER A 212 -0.15 -4.23 -18.66
N GLU A 213 -0.12 -2.95 -19.06
CA GLU A 213 0.66 -2.47 -20.20
C GLU A 213 2.16 -2.40 -19.87
N GLU A 214 2.51 -2.03 -18.63
CA GLU A 214 3.90 -1.94 -18.17
C GLU A 214 4.56 -3.30 -17.91
N LEU A 215 3.78 -4.31 -17.56
CA LEU A 215 4.28 -5.66 -17.30
C LEU A 215 4.68 -6.40 -18.57
N VAL A 216 5.81 -7.11 -18.51
CA VAL A 216 6.18 -8.12 -19.50
C VAL A 216 5.21 -9.31 -19.45
N LYS A 217 5.13 -10.08 -20.53
CA LYS A 217 4.43 -11.37 -20.52
C LYS A 217 4.99 -12.29 -19.44
N GLY A 218 4.13 -12.87 -18.61
CA GLY A 218 4.50 -13.65 -17.43
C GLY A 218 4.88 -12.83 -16.19
N GLY A 219 4.91 -11.49 -16.30
CA GLY A 219 5.16 -10.60 -15.17
C GLY A 219 4.07 -10.68 -14.11
N VAL A 220 4.41 -10.36 -12.87
CA VAL A 220 3.54 -10.57 -11.70
C VAL A 220 3.25 -9.25 -10.99
N MET A 221 2.00 -9.04 -10.57
CA MET A 221 1.61 -8.01 -9.62
C MET A 221 1.33 -8.63 -8.26
N PHE A 222 1.87 -8.01 -7.22
CA PHE A 222 1.59 -8.31 -5.83
C PHE A 222 0.94 -7.09 -5.17
N LEU A 223 -0.29 -7.26 -4.71
CA LEU A 223 -1.10 -6.19 -4.12
C LEU A 223 -1.47 -6.54 -2.68
N VAL A 224 -1.35 -5.58 -1.77
CA VAL A 224 -1.88 -5.66 -0.40
C VAL A 224 -2.58 -4.34 -0.09
N ALA A 225 -3.81 -4.39 0.42
CA ALA A 225 -4.55 -3.18 0.79
C ALA A 225 -5.44 -3.42 2.01
N LEU A 226 -5.85 -2.34 2.66
CA LEU A 226 -6.92 -2.39 3.66
C LEU A 226 -8.20 -2.91 2.99
N SER A 227 -8.89 -3.80 3.68
CA SER A 227 -10.12 -4.41 3.18
C SER A 227 -11.21 -4.39 4.24
N ARG A 228 -12.44 -4.51 3.80
CA ARG A 228 -13.60 -4.70 4.68
C ARG A 228 -14.03 -6.16 4.65
N LYS A 229 -14.44 -6.66 5.81
CA LYS A 229 -14.90 -8.04 5.98
C LYS A 229 -16.22 -8.30 5.26
N ASN A 230 -17.17 -7.40 5.43
CA ASN A 230 -18.51 -7.54 4.86
C ASN A 230 -18.63 -6.84 3.51
N LYS A 231 -19.35 -7.48 2.58
CA LYS A 231 -19.57 -7.00 1.21
C LYS A 231 -20.66 -5.93 1.13
N GLU A 232 -21.66 -5.97 1.98
CA GLU A 232 -22.70 -4.93 2.04
C GLU A 232 -22.45 -4.03 3.24
N LEU A 233 -23.12 -2.88 3.30
CA LEU A 233 -23.15 -2.06 4.51
C LEU A 233 -24.17 -2.65 5.49
N GLY A 234 -23.71 -3.14 6.64
CA GLY A 234 -24.47 -3.66 7.78
C GLY A 234 -24.12 -3.00 9.12
N GLU A 235 -24.89 -3.32 10.15
CA GLU A 235 -24.95 -2.65 11.46
C GLU A 235 -23.59 -2.56 12.18
N SER A 236 -23.20 -1.32 12.48
CA SER A 236 -22.26 -0.82 13.50
C SER A 236 -20.88 -1.47 13.71
N SER A 237 -20.48 -2.51 12.97
CA SER A 237 -19.17 -3.16 13.15
C SER A 237 -18.42 -3.48 11.85
N ASP A 238 -18.95 -3.06 10.70
CA ASP A 238 -18.39 -3.35 9.38
C ASP A 238 -17.07 -2.63 9.06
N SER A 239 -16.65 -1.71 9.93
CA SER A 239 -15.33 -1.06 9.95
C SER A 239 -14.32 -1.86 10.78
N VAL A 240 -14.32 -3.19 10.66
CA VAL A 240 -13.36 -4.05 11.39
C VAL A 240 -11.93 -3.59 11.09
N GLY A 241 -11.35 -2.91 12.08
CA GLY A 241 -9.92 -2.74 12.28
C GLY A 241 -9.30 -1.37 12.00
N VAL A 242 -10.10 -0.35 11.75
CA VAL A 242 -9.62 1.01 11.99
C VAL A 242 -10.39 1.50 13.20
N ASP A 243 -9.73 1.50 14.36
CA ASP A 243 -10.14 2.19 15.60
C ASP A 243 -11.01 3.38 15.25
N ASP A 244 -12.14 3.55 15.90
CA ASP A 244 -13.22 4.53 15.74
C ASP A 244 -12.81 6.03 15.52
N TRP A 245 -11.89 6.23 14.58
CA TRP A 245 -11.13 7.44 14.34
C TRP A 245 -11.98 8.44 13.58
N THR A 246 -12.99 7.97 12.84
CA THR A 246 -13.91 8.85 12.16
C THR A 246 -14.84 9.53 13.16
N GLU A 247 -15.33 8.82 14.19
CA GLU A 247 -16.13 9.44 15.25
C GLU A 247 -15.32 10.47 16.05
N ASP A 248 -14.09 10.13 16.46
CA ASP A 248 -13.19 11.09 17.13
C ASP A 248 -12.88 12.30 16.25
N LEU A 249 -12.63 12.07 14.97
CA LEU A 249 -12.27 13.13 14.02
C LEU A 249 -13.45 14.02 13.72
N ASP A 250 -14.64 13.46 13.45
CA ASP A 250 -15.88 14.19 13.21
C ASP A 250 -16.28 15.01 14.44
N SER A 251 -16.16 14.44 15.65
CA SER A 251 -16.38 15.17 16.89
C SER A 251 -15.35 16.29 17.08
N SER A 252 -14.09 16.05 16.74
CA SER A 252 -13.04 17.09 16.81
C SER A 252 -13.30 18.22 15.82
N TRP A 253 -13.78 17.91 14.61
CA TRP A 253 -14.22 18.91 13.65
C TRP A 253 -15.43 19.70 14.15
N GLN A 254 -16.39 19.05 14.80
CA GLN A 254 -17.53 19.73 15.40
C GLN A 254 -17.09 20.71 16.50
N ASP A 255 -16.19 20.29 17.41
CA ASP A 255 -15.63 21.17 18.43
C ASP A 255 -14.93 22.40 17.81
N MET A 256 -14.22 22.22 16.69
CA MET A 256 -13.60 23.34 15.95
C MET A 256 -14.62 24.32 15.38
N VAL A 257 -15.80 23.83 14.95
CA VAL A 257 -16.91 24.67 14.47
C VAL A 257 -17.54 25.43 15.64
N ASP A 258 -17.83 24.74 16.74
CA ASP A 258 -18.48 25.32 17.92
C ASP A 258 -17.61 26.44 18.55
N GLU A 259 -16.29 26.31 18.48
CA GLU A 259 -15.32 27.31 18.93
C GLU A 259 -15.03 28.42 17.88
N GLY A 260 -15.61 28.32 16.68
CA GLY A 260 -15.42 29.31 15.61
C GLY A 260 -14.02 29.28 14.96
N LEU A 261 -13.26 28.20 15.12
CA LEU A 261 -11.93 28.02 14.52
C LEU A 261 -12.01 27.62 13.04
N VAL A 262 -13.10 26.96 12.65
CA VAL A 262 -13.46 26.64 11.26
C VAL A 262 -14.96 26.88 11.07
N SER A 263 -15.36 27.14 9.83
CA SER A 263 -16.79 27.19 9.44
C SER A 263 -17.39 25.80 9.25
N GLU A 264 -18.71 25.68 9.33
CA GLU A 264 -19.44 24.45 8.96
C GLU A 264 -19.11 24.02 7.53
N GLU A 265 -18.95 24.97 6.60
CA GLU A 265 -18.58 24.69 5.22
C GLU A 265 -17.16 24.12 5.10
N GLU A 266 -16.18 24.66 5.84
CA GLU A 266 -14.83 24.09 5.88
C GLU A 266 -14.86 22.67 6.42
N ARG A 267 -15.61 22.37 7.49
CA ARG A 267 -15.77 20.98 7.96
C ARG A 267 -16.39 20.11 6.88
N ASP A 268 -17.56 20.50 6.37
CA ASP A 268 -18.37 19.64 5.50
C ASP A 268 -17.72 19.33 4.15
N MET A 269 -16.82 20.20 3.69
CA MET A 269 -16.07 20.01 2.46
C MET A 269 -14.84 19.12 2.64
N PHE A 270 -14.40 18.86 3.88
CA PHE A 270 -13.29 17.94 4.14
C PHE A 270 -13.74 16.49 4.01
N ASN A 271 -13.18 15.77 3.04
CA ASN A 271 -13.49 14.36 2.80
C ASN A 271 -12.19 13.60 2.54
N VAL A 272 -12.00 12.47 3.22
CA VAL A 272 -10.81 11.63 3.07
C VAL A 272 -10.93 10.75 1.83
N PRO A 273 -10.02 10.83 0.84
CA PRO A 273 -10.06 10.03 -0.39
C PRO A 273 -9.52 8.61 -0.15
N LEU A 274 -10.12 7.88 0.79
CA LEU A 274 -9.74 6.51 1.13
C LEU A 274 -10.97 5.62 0.98
N PHE A 275 -10.79 4.40 0.48
CA PHE A 275 -11.87 3.42 0.41
C PHE A 275 -11.36 2.02 0.79
N THR A 276 -11.97 1.43 1.82
CA THR A 276 -11.73 0.03 2.18
C THR A 276 -12.67 -0.85 1.36
N PHE A 277 -12.11 -1.57 0.40
CA PHE A 277 -12.90 -2.38 -0.54
C PHE A 277 -12.96 -3.85 -0.11
N HIS A 278 -14.06 -4.53 -0.42
CA HIS A 278 -14.18 -5.98 -0.25
C HIS A 278 -13.42 -6.67 -1.41
N PRO A 279 -12.83 -7.87 -1.21
CA PRO A 279 -12.08 -8.55 -2.28
C PRO A 279 -12.86 -8.75 -3.58
N SER A 280 -14.19 -8.92 -3.51
CA SER A 280 -15.04 -9.02 -4.70
C SER A 280 -15.09 -7.75 -5.55
N GLU A 281 -14.88 -6.56 -4.96
CA GLU A 281 -14.83 -5.29 -5.71
C GLU A 281 -13.54 -5.21 -6.54
N LEU A 282 -12.41 -5.68 -5.97
CA LEU A 282 -11.16 -5.85 -6.73
C LEU A 282 -11.31 -6.92 -7.80
N GLN A 283 -11.92 -8.06 -7.48
CA GLN A 283 -12.16 -9.15 -8.43
C GLN A 283 -12.97 -8.67 -9.64
N LYS A 284 -14.04 -7.91 -9.41
CA LYS A 284 -14.86 -7.29 -10.45
C LYS A 284 -14.05 -6.36 -11.36
N ALA A 285 -13.09 -5.59 -10.80
CA ALA A 285 -12.20 -4.76 -11.61
C ALA A 285 -11.23 -5.60 -12.45
N VAL A 286 -10.68 -6.69 -11.89
CA VAL A 286 -9.78 -7.61 -12.61
C VAL A 286 -10.49 -8.36 -13.75
N GLU A 287 -11.77 -8.70 -13.59
CA GLU A 287 -12.58 -9.35 -14.63
C GLU A 287 -12.65 -8.56 -15.95
N CYS A 288 -12.55 -7.22 -15.88
CA CYS A 288 -12.47 -6.36 -17.06
C CYS A 288 -11.21 -6.60 -17.91
N PHE A 289 -10.22 -7.32 -17.37
CA PHE A 289 -8.94 -7.64 -18.02
C PHE A 289 -8.78 -9.14 -18.30
N LYS A 290 -9.88 -9.90 -18.37
CA LYS A 290 -9.84 -11.31 -18.74
C LYS A 290 -9.12 -11.51 -20.07
N GLY A 291 -8.17 -12.44 -20.10
CA GLY A 291 -7.29 -12.70 -21.25
C GLY A 291 -6.05 -11.82 -21.30
N THR A 292 -5.94 -10.81 -20.43
CA THR A 292 -4.73 -10.01 -20.23
C THR A 292 -4.09 -10.30 -18.88
N LEU A 293 -4.91 -10.40 -17.83
CA LEU A 293 -4.48 -10.72 -16.47
C LEU A 293 -5.13 -12.02 -16.01
N GLU A 294 -4.34 -12.84 -15.36
CA GLU A 294 -4.74 -14.05 -14.65
C GLU A 294 -4.73 -13.79 -13.16
N VAL A 295 -5.77 -14.22 -12.46
CA VAL A 295 -5.81 -14.21 -11.00
C VAL A 295 -5.14 -15.48 -10.50
N LEU A 296 -3.96 -15.35 -9.87
CA LEU A 296 -3.33 -16.45 -9.15
C LEU A 296 -3.90 -16.56 -7.73
N LYS A 297 -4.19 -15.41 -7.11
CA LYS A 297 -4.73 -15.33 -5.75
C LYS A 297 -5.44 -14.01 -5.51
N ILE A 298 -6.59 -14.06 -4.84
CA ILE A 298 -7.22 -12.92 -4.14
C ILE A 298 -7.78 -13.50 -2.83
N GLU A 299 -7.28 -13.04 -1.70
CA GLU A 299 -7.64 -13.57 -0.37
C GLU A 299 -7.89 -12.42 0.61
N LEU A 300 -8.97 -12.53 1.38
CA LEU A 300 -9.18 -11.73 2.58
C LEU A 300 -8.42 -12.37 3.73
N MET A 301 -7.54 -11.60 4.37
CA MET A 301 -6.98 -11.97 5.65
C MET A 301 -7.72 -11.16 6.71
N GLU A 302 -8.46 -11.87 7.56
CA GLU A 302 -9.24 -11.28 8.63
C GLU A 302 -8.41 -11.10 9.91
N ASP A 303 -8.83 -10.16 10.74
CA ASP A 303 -8.34 -10.00 12.12
C ASP A 303 -6.80 -9.99 12.23
N CYS A 304 -6.13 -9.28 11.32
CA CYS A 304 -4.68 -9.15 11.31
C CYS A 304 -4.22 -8.22 12.43
N GLU A 305 -3.56 -8.79 13.43
CA GLU A 305 -3.13 -8.07 14.63
C GLU A 305 -2.14 -6.95 14.28
N GLN A 306 -2.52 -5.71 14.59
CA GLN A 306 -1.72 -4.50 14.45
C GLN A 306 -0.68 -4.36 15.56
N MET A 307 -1.06 -4.81 16.75
CA MET A 307 -0.30 -4.72 17.99
C MET A 307 -0.72 -5.88 18.88
N HIS A 308 0.26 -6.52 19.51
CA HIS A 308 0.01 -7.65 20.40
C HIS A 308 -0.98 -7.28 21.50
N SER A 309 -1.92 -8.18 21.79
CA SER A 309 -2.97 -7.96 22.78
C SER A 309 -2.48 -7.48 24.15
N ASP A 310 -1.32 -7.94 24.63
CA ASP A 310 -0.75 -7.46 25.91
C ASP A 310 -0.24 -6.03 25.83
N GLU A 311 0.42 -5.65 24.73
CA GLU A 311 0.81 -4.26 24.47
C GLU A 311 -0.43 -3.36 24.33
N CYS A 312 -1.50 -3.88 23.72
CA CYS A 312 -2.78 -3.20 23.60
C CYS A 312 -3.41 -2.90 24.95
N LYS A 313 -3.47 -3.89 25.84
CA LYS A 313 -3.99 -3.71 27.21
C LYS A 313 -3.16 -2.71 28.00
N GLN A 314 -1.83 -2.78 27.91
CA GLN A 314 -0.95 -1.82 28.57
C GLN A 314 -1.18 -0.40 28.06
N LEU A 315 -1.34 -0.23 26.75
CA LEU A 315 -1.61 1.05 26.13
C LEU A 315 -2.97 1.62 26.57
N ILE A 316 -4.03 0.81 26.58
CA ILE A 316 -5.39 1.25 26.94
C ILE A 316 -5.49 1.65 28.43
N ASN A 317 -4.65 1.09 29.30
CA ASN A 317 -4.57 1.48 30.71
C ASN A 317 -3.88 2.85 30.92
N ASP A 318 -3.18 3.37 29.90
CA ASP A 318 -2.62 4.72 29.87
C ASP A 318 -3.37 5.54 28.80
N GLU A 319 -4.48 6.13 29.20
CA GLU A 319 -5.38 6.90 28.34
C GLU A 319 -4.64 7.96 27.51
N GLU A 320 -3.65 8.63 28.10
CA GLU A 320 -2.88 9.67 27.44
C GLU A 320 -1.92 9.06 26.40
N ALA A 321 -1.24 7.95 26.73
CA ALA A 321 -0.43 7.23 25.76
C ALA A 321 -1.26 6.64 24.61
N PHE A 322 -2.45 6.13 24.91
CA PHE A 322 -3.40 5.68 23.89
C PHE A 322 -3.77 6.81 22.94
N GLY A 323 -4.22 7.95 23.47
CA GLY A 323 -4.56 9.12 22.66
C GLY A 323 -3.40 9.61 21.80
N ARG A 324 -2.19 9.75 22.37
CA ARG A 324 -0.98 10.13 21.61
C ARG A 324 -0.66 9.14 20.48
N ARG A 325 -0.81 7.83 20.73
CA ARG A 325 -0.59 6.82 19.70
C ARG A 325 -1.61 6.93 18.58
N GLN A 326 -2.88 7.16 18.91
CA GLN A 326 -3.95 7.35 17.94
C GLN A 326 -3.68 8.57 17.06
N VAL A 327 -3.30 9.71 17.65
CA VAL A 327 -2.84 10.88 16.89
C VAL A 327 -1.67 10.50 15.98
N GLY A 328 -0.63 9.83 16.49
CA GLY A 328 0.52 9.43 15.68
C GLY A 328 0.12 8.57 14.46
N LYS A 329 -0.82 7.64 14.64
CA LYS A 329 -1.34 6.79 13.55
C LYS A 329 -2.13 7.62 12.54
N ILE A 330 -3.13 8.37 12.97
CA ILE A 330 -4.08 9.08 12.09
C ILE A 330 -3.43 10.31 11.45
N ALA A 331 -2.65 11.10 12.20
CA ALA A 331 -1.93 12.24 11.67
C ALA A 331 -0.89 11.84 10.61
N SER A 332 -0.23 10.69 10.76
CA SER A 332 0.71 10.20 9.74
C SER A 332 0.07 9.96 8.36
N LEU A 333 -1.24 9.70 8.33
CA LEU A 333 -2.01 9.47 7.10
C LEU A 333 -2.69 10.75 6.60
N PHE A 334 -3.33 11.50 7.50
CA PHE A 334 -4.27 12.57 7.10
C PHE A 334 -3.79 13.99 7.41
N MET A 335 -2.74 14.18 8.21
CA MET A 335 -2.27 15.54 8.53
C MET A 335 -1.93 16.37 7.29
N PRO A 336 -1.25 15.86 6.25
CA PRO A 336 -1.03 16.64 5.03
C PRO A 336 -2.32 17.10 4.35
N LEU A 337 -3.37 16.28 4.36
CA LEU A 337 -4.68 16.62 3.80
C LEU A 337 -5.37 17.71 4.64
N VAL A 338 -5.37 17.57 5.97
CA VAL A 338 -5.96 18.56 6.88
C VAL A 338 -5.22 19.89 6.78
N VAL A 339 -3.87 19.88 6.77
CA VAL A 339 -3.04 21.08 6.61
C VAL A 339 -3.33 21.77 5.29
N SER A 340 -3.47 21.02 4.19
CA SER A 340 -3.82 21.60 2.90
C SER A 340 -5.22 22.22 2.87
N HIS A 341 -6.12 21.76 3.75
CA HIS A 341 -7.52 22.20 3.78
C HIS A 341 -7.76 23.41 4.68
N ILE A 342 -7.22 23.39 5.91
CA ILE A 342 -7.44 24.43 6.92
C ILE A 342 -6.16 25.13 7.39
N GLY A 343 -5.00 24.75 6.88
CA GLY A 343 -3.71 25.32 7.29
C GLY A 343 -3.13 24.67 8.56
N GLU A 344 -1.82 24.88 8.76
CA GLU A 344 -1.04 24.14 9.74
C GLU A 344 -1.48 24.36 11.19
N ALA A 345 -1.68 25.61 11.61
CA ALA A 345 -2.06 25.91 13.00
C ALA A 345 -3.42 25.29 13.38
N ARG A 346 -4.41 25.37 12.48
CA ARG A 346 -5.74 24.79 12.72
C ARG A 346 -5.73 23.27 12.65
N ALA A 347 -4.89 22.69 11.78
CA ALA A 347 -4.69 21.25 11.72
C ALA A 347 -4.07 20.70 13.03
N GLN A 348 -3.06 21.39 13.59
CA GLN A 348 -2.47 21.00 14.87
C GLN A 348 -3.52 21.03 15.99
N GLU A 349 -4.38 22.05 16.02
CA GLU A 349 -5.46 22.14 17.01
C GLU A 349 -6.51 21.04 16.83
N LEU A 350 -6.91 20.71 15.59
CA LEU A 350 -7.80 19.58 15.31
C LEU A 350 -7.23 18.27 15.87
N PHE A 351 -5.95 17.98 15.63
CA PHE A 351 -5.31 16.75 16.13
C PHE A 351 -5.10 16.78 17.65
N ARG A 352 -4.96 17.96 18.26
CA ARG A 352 -4.96 18.09 19.73
C ARG A 352 -6.32 17.71 20.31
N LYS A 353 -7.42 18.16 19.70
CA LYS A 353 -8.78 17.78 20.11
C LYS A 353 -9.04 16.28 19.88
N PHE A 354 -8.61 15.75 18.74
CA PHE A 354 -8.66 14.32 18.43
C PHE A 354 -7.97 13.48 19.50
N GLN A 355 -6.81 13.93 19.99
CA GLN A 355 -6.12 13.25 21.09
C GLN A 355 -7.00 13.10 22.33
N VAL A 356 -7.70 14.17 22.72
CA VAL A 356 -8.56 14.18 23.90
C VAL A 356 -9.70 13.18 23.74
N LYS A 357 -10.37 13.18 22.58
CA LYS A 357 -11.47 12.22 22.27
C LYS A 357 -10.97 10.77 22.32
N ALA A 358 -9.83 10.51 21.67
CA ALA A 358 -9.21 9.19 21.67
C ALA A 358 -8.80 8.74 23.08
N SER A 359 -8.25 9.64 23.91
CA SER A 359 -7.92 9.36 25.31
C SER A 359 -9.17 9.06 26.14
N ASP A 360 -10.26 9.79 25.95
CA ASP A 360 -11.51 9.53 26.65
C ASP A 360 -12.15 8.19 26.24
N ARG A 361 -12.09 7.82 24.94
CA ARG A 361 -12.54 6.50 24.48
C ARG A 361 -11.74 5.36 25.09
N ALA A 362 -10.48 5.56 25.47
CA ALA A 362 -9.70 4.51 26.14
C ALA A 362 -10.41 4.00 27.42
N LYS A 363 -11.16 4.86 28.13
CA LYS A 363 -11.94 4.50 29.33
C LYS A 363 -13.05 3.50 29.04
N THR A 364 -13.74 3.64 27.91
CA THR A 364 -14.83 2.73 27.53
C THR A 364 -14.27 1.39 27.08
N LEU A 365 -13.15 1.40 26.35
CA LEU A 365 -12.46 0.19 25.90
C LEU A 365 -11.93 -0.68 27.05
N GLN A 366 -11.57 -0.09 28.20
CA GLN A 366 -11.16 -0.86 29.39
C GLN A 366 -12.25 -1.81 29.92
N HIS A 367 -13.52 -1.51 29.63
CA HIS A 367 -14.67 -2.29 30.10
C HIS A 367 -15.17 -3.32 29.07
N GLU A 368 -14.69 -3.24 27.82
CA GLU A 368 -14.99 -4.19 26.75
C GLU A 368 -13.89 -5.27 26.66
N LYS A 369 -14.20 -6.42 26.07
CA LYS A 369 -13.22 -7.50 25.91
C LYS A 369 -12.21 -7.07 24.84
N ILE A 370 -11.09 -6.50 25.27
CA ILE A 370 -10.00 -6.08 24.37
C ILE A 370 -9.32 -7.32 23.79
N GLU A 371 -9.83 -7.77 22.65
CA GLU A 371 -9.04 -8.53 21.68
C GLU A 371 -8.20 -7.48 20.91
N GLY A 372 -7.01 -7.82 20.41
CA GLY A 372 -6.02 -6.85 19.90
C GLY A 372 -6.56 -5.80 18.91
N MET A 373 -5.76 -4.76 18.62
CA MET A 373 -6.12 -3.88 17.50
C MET A 373 -5.93 -4.67 16.22
N TYR A 374 -6.98 -4.93 15.46
CA TYR A 374 -6.94 -5.76 14.24
C TYR A 374 -7.11 -4.92 12.97
N VAL A 375 -6.84 -5.48 11.79
CA VAL A 375 -7.29 -4.99 10.47
C VAL A 375 -7.64 -6.15 9.59
N ASN A 376 -8.57 -5.95 8.66
CA ASN A 376 -8.66 -6.85 7.52
C ASN A 376 -7.83 -6.30 6.36
N VAL A 377 -7.17 -7.21 5.66
CA VAL A 377 -6.41 -6.88 4.46
C VAL A 377 -6.77 -7.82 3.34
N VAL A 378 -6.69 -7.32 2.12
CA VAL A 378 -6.76 -8.17 0.93
C VAL A 378 -5.35 -8.35 0.38
N VAL A 379 -5.01 -9.59 0.06
CA VAL A 379 -3.78 -9.95 -0.65
C VAL A 379 -4.17 -10.46 -2.04
N ALA A 380 -3.59 -9.88 -3.08
CA ALA A 380 -3.82 -10.32 -4.45
C ALA A 380 -2.50 -10.55 -5.21
N ILE A 381 -2.47 -11.63 -6.00
CA ILE A 381 -1.38 -11.99 -6.90
C ILE A 381 -1.98 -12.16 -8.28
N LEU A 382 -1.55 -11.33 -9.23
CA LEU A 382 -2.01 -11.36 -10.63
C LEU A 382 -0.82 -11.61 -11.55
N ARG A 383 -1.04 -12.32 -12.66
CA ARG A 383 -0.02 -12.57 -13.69
C ARG A 383 -0.46 -12.01 -15.05
N LYS A 384 0.46 -11.38 -15.76
CA LYS A 384 0.25 -10.97 -17.16
C LYS A 384 0.34 -12.21 -18.05
N ILE A 385 -0.69 -12.46 -18.87
CA ILE A 385 -0.74 -13.60 -19.82
C ILE A 385 -0.12 -13.23 -21.16
#